data_AF-A0ABD1HBV8-F1
#
_entry.id   AF-A0ABD1HBV8-F1
#
_cell.length_a   1.000
_cell.length_b   1.000
_cell.length_c   1.000
_cell.angle_alpha   90.00
_cell.angle_beta   90.00
_cell.angle_gamma   90.00
#
_symmetry.space_group_name_H-M   'P 1'
#
loop_
_entity.id
_entity.type
_entity.pdbx_description
1 polymer ?
#
loop_
_entity_poly.entity_id
_entity_poly.type
_entity_poly.pdbx_seq_one_letter_code
_entity_poly.pdbx_strand_id
1 'polypeptide(L)'
;MSVEIKVSRFNRIYRPGELLEGKIITTLNSSISYQSIRLTLNGAVNLQVRGGSAGVIESLYDVIKPIPIMKKVVDVRSSGKIGSVMTEV
;
A
#
# COMPACT_ATOMS: atom_id res chain seq x y z
N MET A 1 -13.87 10.94 10.13
CA MET A 1 -13.06 11.07 8.90
C MET A 1 -12.30 9.78 8.70
N SER A 2 -12.56 9.04 7.64
CA SER A 2 -11.84 7.80 7.31
C SER A 2 -11.53 7.73 5.82
N VAL A 3 -10.43 7.05 5.49
CA VAL A 3 -10.03 6.70 4.12
C VAL A 3 -9.79 5.21 4.10
N GLU A 4 -10.54 4.50 3.26
CA GLU A 4 -10.47 3.05 3.11
C GLU A 4 -10.07 2.72 1.67
N ILE A 5 -9.21 1.70 1.54
CA ILE A 5 -8.85 1.14 0.24
C ILE A 5 -9.48 -0.24 0.16
N LYS A 6 -10.42 -0.44 -0.76
CA LYS A 6 -11.03 -1.73 -1.04
C LYS A 6 -10.48 -2.27 -2.34
N VAL A 7 -9.88 -3.44 -2.27
CA VAL A 7 -9.37 -4.14 -3.46
C VAL A 7 -10.42 -5.14 -3.93
N SER A 8 -10.58 -5.30 -5.25
CA SER A 8 -11.66 -6.09 -5.83
C SER A 8 -11.62 -7.57 -5.44
N ARG A 9 -10.42 -8.14 -5.21
CA ARG A 9 -10.28 -9.55 -4.78
C ARG A 9 -10.31 -9.68 -3.27
N PHE A 10 -11.20 -10.55 -2.78
CA PHE A 10 -11.36 -10.85 -1.36
C PHE A 10 -10.09 -11.45 -0.73
N ASN A 11 -9.45 -12.42 -1.39
CA ASN A 11 -8.25 -13.08 -0.87
C ASN A 11 -6.98 -12.22 -0.97
N ARG A 12 -7.01 -11.12 -1.73
CA ARG A 12 -5.87 -10.21 -1.98
C ARG A 12 -4.60 -10.91 -2.48
N ILE A 13 -4.74 -12.09 -3.10
CA ILE A 13 -3.64 -12.82 -3.72
C ILE A 13 -3.62 -12.49 -5.21
N TYR A 14 -2.47 -12.03 -5.67
CA TYR A 14 -2.23 -11.65 -7.06
C TYR A 14 -1.02 -12.41 -7.61
N ARG A 15 -1.11 -12.80 -8.87
CA ARG A 15 -0.04 -13.44 -9.65
C ARG A 15 0.52 -12.45 -10.68
N PRO A 16 1.74 -12.70 -11.20
CA PRO A 16 2.29 -11.90 -12.28
C PRO A 16 1.32 -11.78 -13.46
N GLY A 17 1.10 -10.56 -13.95
CA GLY A 17 0.17 -10.26 -15.05
C GLY A 17 -1.29 -10.06 -14.65
N GLU A 18 -1.67 -10.37 -13.39
CA GLU A 18 -3.03 -10.09 -12.92
C GLU A 18 -3.25 -8.60 -12.62
N LEU A 19 -4.43 -8.11 -12.95
CA LEU A 19 -4.81 -6.73 -12.71
C LEU A 19 -5.18 -6.51 -11.24
N LEU A 20 -4.56 -5.50 -10.63
CA LEU A 20 -4.88 -5.02 -9.29
C LEU A 20 -5.89 -3.88 -9.40
N GLU A 21 -7.16 -4.17 -9.13
CA GLU A 21 -8.26 -3.20 -9.17
C GLU A 21 -8.85 -2.96 -7.79
N GLY A 22 -9.43 -1.79 -7.58
CA GLY A 22 -10.06 -1.43 -6.33
C GLY A 22 -10.69 -0.05 -6.36
N LYS A 23 -11.17 0.37 -5.20
CA LYS A 23 -11.78 1.68 -4.96
C LYS A 23 -11.20 2.32 -3.71
N ILE A 24 -11.11 3.64 -3.72
CA ILE A 24 -10.80 4.45 -2.55
C ILE A 24 -12.11 5.02 -2.03
N ILE A 25 -12.46 4.71 -0.79
CA ILE A 25 -13.67 5.19 -0.13
C ILE A 25 -13.24 6.21 0.93
N THR A 26 -13.70 7.45 0.77
CA THR A 26 -13.43 8.53 1.75
C THR A 26 -14.71 8.94 2.44
N THR A 27 -14.75 8.87 3.77
CA THR A 27 -15.87 9.33 4.59
C THR A 27 -15.44 10.59 5.32
N LEU A 28 -15.95 11.74 4.87
CA LEU A 28 -15.61 13.05 5.40
C LEU A 28 -16.80 13.68 6.14
N ASN A 29 -16.52 14.31 7.28
CA ASN A 29 -17.53 15.03 8.06
C ASN A 29 -17.67 16.49 7.60
N SER A 30 -16.77 16.96 6.74
CA SER A 30 -16.71 18.31 6.19
C SER A 30 -16.05 18.25 4.82
N SER A 31 -16.24 19.29 4.02
CA SER A 31 -15.64 19.34 2.69
C SER A 31 -14.16 19.73 2.77
N ILE A 32 -13.30 18.99 2.03
CA ILE A 32 -11.84 19.16 2.06
C ILE A 32 -11.33 19.44 0.66
N SER A 33 -10.48 20.46 0.52
CA SER A 33 -9.72 20.71 -0.70
C SER A 33 -8.41 19.93 -0.66
N TYR A 34 -8.01 19.33 -1.78
CA TYR A 34 -6.80 18.52 -1.92
C TYR A 34 -6.03 18.92 -3.18
N GLN A 35 -4.70 18.77 -3.13
CA GLN A 35 -3.84 19.06 -4.28
C GLN A 35 -3.63 17.85 -5.19
N SER A 36 -3.54 16.65 -4.62
CA SER A 36 -3.45 15.40 -5.38
C SER A 36 -3.82 14.21 -4.52
N ILE A 37 -4.53 13.23 -5.08
CA ILE A 37 -4.73 11.91 -4.47
C ILE A 37 -3.84 10.93 -5.22
N ARG A 38 -2.93 10.28 -4.50
CA ARG A 38 -1.96 9.34 -5.06
C ARG A 38 -2.02 8.01 -4.34
N LEU A 39 -2.02 6.93 -5.10
CA LEU A 39 -1.89 5.57 -4.59
C LEU A 39 -0.44 5.13 -4.74
N THR A 40 0.18 4.71 -3.64
CA THR A 40 1.54 4.17 -3.66
C THR A 40 1.50 2.68 -3.34
N LEU A 41 1.91 1.86 -4.30
CA LEU A 41 2.14 0.44 -4.12
C LEU A 41 3.62 0.21 -3.78
N ASN A 42 3.89 -0.31 -2.60
CA ASN A 42 5.23 -0.71 -2.17
C ASN A 42 5.24 -2.23 -1.93
N GLY A 43 6.22 -2.91 -2.51
CA GLY A 43 6.51 -4.31 -2.24
C GLY A 43 7.93 -4.42 -1.69
N ALA A 44 8.10 -5.16 -0.61
CA ALA A 44 9.41 -5.47 -0.04
C ALA A 44 9.48 -6.93 0.38
N VAL A 45 10.68 -7.50 0.34
CA VAL A 45 10.97 -8.85 0.81
C VAL A 45 11.91 -8.81 1.99
N ASN A 46 11.67 -9.68 2.96
CA ASN A 46 12.57 -9.88 4.09
C ASN A 46 13.41 -11.12 3.84
N LEU A 47 14.72 -11.01 4.04
CA LEU A 47 15.62 -12.17 4.04
C LEU A 47 15.47 -12.89 5.38
N GLN A 48 14.90 -14.09 5.35
CA GLN A 48 14.87 -14.99 6.51
C GLN A 48 15.96 -16.04 6.35
N VAL A 49 16.94 -16.06 7.26
CA VAL A 49 17.94 -17.11 7.32
C VAL A 49 17.56 -18.07 8.43
N ARG A 50 17.29 -19.33 8.10
CA ARG A 50 17.05 -20.39 9.11
C ARG A 50 18.39 -20.82 9.67
N GLY A 51 18.60 -20.57 10.97
CA GLY A 51 19.79 -20.96 11.71
C GLY A 51 19.96 -22.48 11.81
N GLY A 52 20.75 -23.04 10.90
CA GLY A 52 21.44 -24.30 11.11
C GLY A 52 22.90 -23.98 11.40
N SER A 53 23.26 -23.92 12.69
CA SER A 53 24.65 -23.88 13.17
C SER A 53 25.50 -22.63 12.86
N ALA A 54 25.02 -21.40 13.08
CA ALA A 54 25.92 -20.22 13.04
C ALA A 54 25.40 -19.02 13.86
N GLY A 55 25.54 -19.08 15.19
CA GLY A 55 25.10 -18.03 16.13
C GLY A 55 25.80 -16.66 16.02
N VAL A 56 26.67 -16.44 15.02
CA VAL A 56 27.29 -15.14 14.70
C VAL A 56 26.60 -14.44 13.53
N ILE A 57 25.91 -15.17 12.64
CA ILE A 57 25.26 -14.57 11.47
C ILE A 57 23.83 -14.13 11.81
N GLU A 58 23.16 -14.79 12.75
CA GLU A 58 21.79 -14.47 13.21
C GLU A 58 21.65 -13.06 13.80
N SER A 59 22.66 -12.55 14.50
CA SER A 59 22.63 -11.21 15.13
C SER A 59 22.76 -10.05 14.13
N LEU A 60 23.13 -10.31 12.87
CA LEU A 60 23.21 -9.30 11.81
C LEU A 60 21.92 -9.23 10.97
N TYR A 61 21.11 -10.30 10.95
CA TYR A 61 19.88 -10.37 10.15
C TYR A 61 18.72 -9.59 10.73
N ASP A 62 18.66 -9.44 12.06
CA ASP A 62 17.64 -8.62 12.73
C ASP A 62 17.75 -7.12 12.36
N VAL A 63 18.85 -6.74 11.71
CA VAL A 63 19.19 -5.37 11.29
C VAL A 63 19.01 -5.14 9.78
N ILE A 64 18.76 -6.20 8.98
CA ILE A 64 18.63 -6.04 7.52
C ILE A 64 17.28 -5.43 7.18
N LYS A 65 17.33 -4.21 6.63
CA LYS A 65 16.13 -3.51 6.16
C LYS A 65 15.43 -4.33 5.05
N PRO A 66 14.08 -4.37 5.03
CA PRO A 66 13.34 -5.00 3.95
C PRO A 66 13.83 -4.52 2.59
N ILE A 67 14.10 -5.44 1.67
CA ILE A 67 14.61 -5.13 0.33
C ILE A 67 13.40 -4.74 -0.53
N PRO A 68 13.31 -3.49 -1.03
CA PRO A 68 12.21 -3.08 -1.87
C PRO A 68 12.30 -3.77 -3.24
N ILE A 69 11.24 -4.47 -3.64
CA ILE A 69 11.15 -5.17 -4.93
C ILE A 69 10.20 -4.46 -5.91
N MET A 70 9.29 -3.64 -5.40
CA MET A 70 8.38 -2.84 -6.21
C MET A 70 8.08 -1.51 -5.55
N LYS A 71 8.05 -0.46 -6.37
CA LYS A 71 7.49 0.84 -6.03
C LYS A 71 6.75 1.37 -7.25
N LYS A 72 5.44 1.57 -7.12
CA LYS A 72 4.62 2.19 -8.16
C LYS A 72 3.75 3.26 -7.54
N VAL A 73 3.79 4.46 -8.13
CA VAL A 73 2.92 5.57 -7.74
C VAL A 73 1.93 5.78 -8.88
N VAL A 74 0.65 5.85 -8.54
CA VAL A 74 -0.44 6.14 -9.47
C VAL A 74 -1.16 7.38 -8.99
N ASP A 75 -1.22 8.40 -9.84
CA ASP A 75 -2.03 9.58 -9.58
C ASP A 75 -3.49 9.24 -9.86
N VAL A 76 -4.31 9.28 -8.83
CA VAL A 76 -5.73 8.89 -8.89
C VAL A 76 -6.59 10.11 -9.24
N ARG A 77 -6.32 11.25 -8.61
CA ARG A 77 -6.95 12.53 -8.95
C ARG A 77 -5.97 13.69 -8.78
N SER A 78 -6.03 14.63 -9.71
CA SER A 78 -5.43 15.96 -9.61
C SER A 78 -6.16 16.81 -8.57
N SER A 79 -5.73 18.06 -8.36
CA SER A 79 -6.30 18.97 -7.36
C SER A 79 -7.81 19.11 -7.48
N GLY A 80 -8.50 19.19 -6.34
CA GLY A 80 -9.95 19.34 -6.32
C GLY A 80 -10.49 19.48 -4.91
N LYS A 81 -11.79 19.25 -4.77
CA LYS A 81 -12.52 19.31 -3.49
C LYS A 81 -13.38 18.06 -3.34
N ILE A 82 -13.34 17.44 -2.16
CA ILE A 82 -14.23 16.33 -1.80
C ILE A 82 -15.33 16.90 -0.89
N GLY A 83 -16.58 16.56 -1.17
CA GLY A 83 -17.74 16.99 -0.39
C GLY A 83 -17.83 16.34 1.00
N SER A 84 -18.73 16.83 1.84
CA SER A 84 -18.99 16.30 3.18
C SER A 84 -19.92 15.07 3.14
N VAL A 85 -19.58 14.06 2.35
CA VAL A 85 -20.31 12.77 2.26
C VAL A 85 -19.32 11.68 1.84
N MET A 86 -19.67 10.41 2.04
CA MET A 86 -18.96 9.26 1.47
C MET A 86 -18.75 9.45 -0.04
N THR A 87 -17.49 9.43 -0.48
CA THR A 87 -17.09 9.54 -1.89
C THR A 87 -16.29 8.31 -2.28
N GLU A 88 -16.63 7.71 -3.42
CA GLU A 88 -15.86 6.63 -4.05
C GLU A 88 -15.04 7.18 -5.21
N VAL A 89 -13.76 6.84 -5.26
CA VAL A 89 -12.82 7.19 -6.34
C VAL A 89 -12.15 5.94 -6.87
#